data_AF-A0A2M7X726-F1
#
_entry.id   AF-A0A2M7X726-F1
#
_cell.length_a   1.000
_cell.length_b   1.000
_cell.length_c   1.000
_cell.angle_alpha   90.00
_cell.angle_beta   90.00
_cell.angle_gamma   90.00
#
_symmetry.space_group_name_H-M   'P 1'
#
loop_
_entity.id
_entity.type
_entity.pdbx_description
1 polymer ?
#
loop_
_entity_poly.entity_id
_entity_poly.type
_entity_poly.pdbx_seq_one_letter_code
_entity_poly.pdbx_strand_id
1 'polypeptide(L)'
;MDTLIPDALLPLIFVGLMGAAMLAYVILDGFDLGVGALVAFADDADKDVMIASIGPFWDANETWLVLGVGILLIAFPQAHGVILTALYLPVAVMLIGLVLRGVAFDFRVK
;
A
#
# COMPACT_ATOMS: atom_id res chain seq x y z
N MET A 1 5.56 21.01 32.22
CA MET A 1 5.27 19.80 31.41
C MET A 1 5.89 19.92 30.01
N ASP A 2 6.43 21.09 29.62
CA ASP A 2 6.90 21.40 28.26
C ASP A 2 8.38 21.07 27.98
N THR A 3 9.00 20.17 28.77
CA THR A 3 10.44 19.88 28.68
C THR A 3 10.79 18.40 28.50
N LEU A 4 9.79 17.51 28.36
CA LEU A 4 10.04 16.07 28.28
C LEU A 4 10.08 15.52 26.84
N ILE A 5 9.56 16.26 25.86
CA ILE A 5 9.54 15.85 24.44
C ILE A 5 9.90 17.09 23.60
N PRO A 6 11.01 17.07 22.83
CA PRO A 6 11.32 18.16 21.91
C PRO A 6 10.18 18.40 20.93
N ASP A 7 9.85 19.66 20.62
CA ASP A 7 8.77 20.00 19.68
C ASP A 7 8.92 19.31 18.31
N ALA A 8 10.15 19.02 17.91
CA ALA A 8 10.47 18.31 16.66
C ALA A 8 10.29 16.79 16.72
N LEU A 9 10.16 16.19 17.92
CA LEU A 9 10.13 14.73 18.08
C LEU A 9 8.81 14.14 17.55
N LEU A 10 7.67 14.80 17.79
CA LEU A 10 6.37 14.28 17.35
C LEU A 10 6.26 14.20 15.81
N PRO A 11 6.59 15.27 15.03
CA PRO A 11 6.65 15.16 13.57
C PRO A 11 7.62 14.09 13.09
N LEU A 12 8.78 13.94 13.75
CA LEU A 12 9.78 12.93 13.36
C LEU A 12 9.27 11.51 13.58
N ILE A 13 8.56 11.25 14.67
CA ILE A 13 7.90 9.97 14.93
C ILE A 13 6.87 9.68 13.83
N PHE A 14 6.00 10.63 13.50
CA PHE A 14 4.98 10.41 12.46
C PHE A 14 5.58 10.21 11.07
N VAL A 15 6.63 10.96 10.70
CA VAL A 15 7.36 10.71 9.45
C VAL A 15 8.00 9.33 9.47
N GLY A 16 8.59 8.91 10.60
CA GLY A 16 9.16 7.57 10.77
C GLY A 16 8.13 6.45 10.61
N LEU A 17 6.96 6.59 11.25
CA LEU A 17 5.84 5.64 11.15
C LEU A 17 5.28 5.60 9.73
N MET A 18 5.09 6.76 9.10
CA MET A 18 4.66 6.84 7.71
C MET A 18 5.67 6.17 6.77
N GLY A 19 6.97 6.46 6.95
CA GLY A 19 8.05 5.85 6.18
C GLY A 19 8.09 4.33 6.35
N ALA A 20 7.93 3.83 7.58
CA ALA A 20 7.86 2.41 7.86
C ALA A 20 6.63 1.75 7.22
N ALA A 21 5.46 2.40 7.29
CA ALA A 21 4.23 1.90 6.64
C ALA A 21 4.38 1.85 5.11
N MET A 22 4.90 2.91 4.50
CA MET A 22 5.14 2.95 3.06
C MET A 22 6.20 1.93 2.62
N LEU A 23 7.26 1.74 3.40
CA LEU A 23 8.27 0.72 3.14
C LEU A 23 7.68 -0.69 3.21
N ALA A 24 6.90 -0.98 4.25
CA ALA A 24 6.21 -2.25 4.39
C ALA A 24 5.26 -2.50 3.21
N TYR A 25 4.48 -1.49 2.81
CA TYR A 25 3.62 -1.58 1.61
C TYR A 25 4.43 -1.92 0.36
N VAL A 26 5.50 -1.17 0.07
CA VAL A 26 6.32 -1.38 -1.14
C VAL A 26 6.95 -2.77 -1.17
N ILE A 27 7.37 -3.32 -0.03
CA ILE A 27 7.97 -4.66 0.05
C ILE A 27 6.89 -5.74 -0.09
N LEU A 28 5.84 -5.65 0.71
CA LEU A 28 4.84 -6.72 0.85
C LEU A 28 3.87 -6.72 -0.33
N ASP A 29 3.20 -5.60 -0.59
CA ASP A 29 2.27 -5.48 -1.71
C ASP A 29 3.02 -5.44 -3.05
N GLY A 30 4.26 -4.95 -3.07
CA GLY A 30 5.11 -5.00 -4.27
C GLY A 30 5.43 -6.43 -4.70
N PHE A 31 5.56 -7.37 -3.76
CA PHE A 31 5.64 -8.80 -4.09
C PHE A 31 4.34 -9.28 -4.73
N ASP A 32 3.18 -8.95 -4.17
CA ASP A 32 1.88 -9.38 -4.71
C ASP A 32 1.63 -8.84 -6.12
N LEU A 33 1.89 -7.54 -6.33
CA LEU A 33 1.80 -6.89 -7.63
C LEU A 33 2.81 -7.46 -8.62
N GLY A 34 4.02 -7.79 -8.16
CA GLY A 34 5.05 -8.43 -8.97
C GLY A 34 4.61 -9.81 -9.46
N VAL A 35 4.08 -10.65 -8.56
CA VAL A 35 3.51 -11.95 -8.93
C VAL A 35 2.32 -11.77 -9.89
N GLY A 36 1.41 -10.84 -9.61
CA GLY A 36 0.27 -10.53 -10.46
C GLY A 36 0.65 -10.07 -11.88
N ALA A 37 1.74 -9.31 -12.02
CA ALA A 37 2.25 -8.89 -13.33
C ALA A 37 2.91 -10.06 -14.10
N LEU A 38 3.61 -10.95 -13.39
CA LEU A 38 4.34 -12.07 -13.98
C LEU A 38 3.43 -13.25 -14.35
N VAL A 39 2.29 -13.44 -13.68
CA VAL A 39 1.41 -14.60 -13.89
C VAL A 39 0.87 -14.69 -15.32
N ALA A 40 0.74 -13.56 -16.01
CA ALA A 40 0.32 -13.50 -17.42
C ALA A 40 1.34 -14.14 -18.38
N PHE A 41 2.60 -14.26 -17.95
CA PHE A 41 3.71 -14.81 -18.73
C PHE A 41 4.14 -16.21 -18.25
N ALA A 42 3.53 -16.72 -17.18
CA ALA A 42 3.85 -18.03 -16.63
C ALA A 42 3.16 -19.16 -17.42
N ASP A 43 3.72 -20.36 -17.32
CA ASP A 43 3.09 -21.58 -17.83
C ASP A 43 1.87 -21.94 -16.97
N ASP A 44 0.86 -22.58 -17.59
CA ASP A 44 -0.40 -22.90 -16.90
C ASP A 44 -0.20 -23.75 -15.63
N ALA A 45 0.85 -24.57 -15.59
CA ALA A 45 1.20 -25.39 -14.43
C ALA A 45 1.65 -24.56 -13.21
N ASP A 46 2.23 -23.38 -13.42
CA ASP A 46 2.81 -22.55 -12.35
C ASP A 46 1.84 -21.45 -11.88
N LYS A 47 0.84 -21.07 -12.69
CA LYS A 47 -0.10 -19.98 -12.38
C LYS A 47 -0.85 -20.18 -11.07
N ASP A 48 -1.26 -21.42 -10.78
CA ASP A 48 -2.00 -21.73 -9.56
C ASP A 48 -1.10 -21.60 -8.32
N VAL A 49 0.17 -22.03 -8.42
CA VAL A 49 1.16 -21.90 -7.35
C VAL A 49 1.50 -20.44 -7.09
N MET A 50 1.70 -19.66 -8.16
CA MET A 50 1.96 -18.22 -8.07
C MET A 50 0.83 -17.51 -7.33
N ILE A 51 -0.43 -17.78 -7.68
CA ILE A 51 -1.58 -17.11 -7.05
C ILE A 51 -1.83 -17.61 -5.63
N ALA A 52 -1.60 -18.90 -5.36
CA ALA A 52 -1.67 -19.43 -4.01
C ALA A 52 -0.65 -18.79 -3.06
N SER A 53 0.49 -18.33 -3.57
CA SER A 53 1.54 -17.70 -2.75
C SER A 53 1.14 -16.33 -2.18
N ILE A 54 0.21 -15.62 -2.83
CA ILE A 54 -0.22 -14.25 -2.45
C ILE A 54 -1.63 -14.25 -1.81
N GLY A 55 -2.46 -15.25 -2.11
CA GLY A 55 -3.87 -15.32 -1.70
C GLY A 55 -4.17 -15.06 -0.21
N PRO A 56 -3.40 -15.59 0.75
CA PRO A 56 -3.68 -15.38 2.18
C PRO A 56 -3.32 -13.99 2.72
N PHE A 57 -2.51 -13.21 1.99
CA PHE A 57 -1.83 -12.03 2.56
C PHE A 57 -2.14 -10.72 1.83
N TRP A 58 -2.58 -10.76 0.56
CA TRP A 58 -2.72 -9.56 -0.27
C TRP A 58 -3.60 -8.46 0.37
N ASP A 59 -4.73 -8.84 0.97
CA ASP A 59 -5.66 -7.89 1.59
C ASP A 59 -5.02 -7.20 2.82
N ALA A 60 -4.23 -7.96 3.59
CA ALA A 60 -3.46 -7.39 4.70
C ALA A 60 -2.36 -6.45 4.22
N ASN A 61 -1.76 -6.71 3.05
CA ASN A 61 -0.69 -5.90 2.51
C ASN A 61 -1.17 -4.51 2.06
N GLU A 62 -2.40 -4.39 1.53
CA GLU A 62 -3.01 -3.10 1.17
C GLU A 62 -3.20 -2.16 2.38
N THR A 63 -3.39 -2.71 3.58
CA THR A 63 -3.63 -1.91 4.80
C THR A 63 -2.46 -0.97 5.13
N TRP A 64 -1.23 -1.33 4.73
CA TRP A 64 -0.05 -0.50 4.94
C TRP A 64 -0.10 0.81 4.14
N LEU A 65 -0.62 0.76 2.91
CA LEU A 65 -0.85 1.96 2.10
C LEU A 65 -1.89 2.87 2.76
N VAL A 66 -3.00 2.28 3.22
CA VAL A 66 -4.08 3.01 3.91
C VAL A 66 -3.55 3.69 5.17
N LEU A 67 -2.72 2.99 5.96
CA LEU A 67 -2.07 3.56 7.13
C LEU A 67 -1.14 4.72 6.77
N GLY A 68 -0.28 4.56 5.76
CA GLY A 68 0.64 5.60 5.31
C GLY A 68 -0.09 6.88 4.87
N VAL A 69 -1.14 6.73 4.05
CA VAL A 69 -1.98 7.85 3.59
C VAL A 69 -2.79 8.45 4.75
N GLY A 70 -3.29 7.64 5.67
CA GLY A 70 -4.00 8.08 6.88
C GLY A 70 -3.11 8.92 7.80
N ILE A 71 -1.85 8.49 8.01
CA ILE A 71 -0.86 9.28 8.75
C ILE A 71 -0.58 10.59 8.02
N LEU A 72 -0.39 10.55 6.70
CA LEU A 72 -0.16 11.76 5.90
C LEU A 72 -1.32 12.76 6.06
N LEU A 73 -2.57 12.31 6.03
CA LEU A 73 -3.76 13.14 6.22
C LEU A 73 -3.83 13.74 7.64
N ILE A 74 -3.62 12.94 8.67
CA ILE A 74 -3.83 13.35 10.08
C ILE A 74 -2.66 14.19 10.59
N ALA A 75 -1.42 13.74 10.38
CA ALA A 75 -0.23 14.38 10.92
C ALA A 75 0.28 15.53 10.02
N PHE A 76 0.02 15.47 8.70
CA PHE A 76 0.53 16.43 7.72
C PHE A 76 -0.53 16.88 6.69
N PRO A 77 -1.67 17.46 7.13
CA PRO A 77 -2.81 17.76 6.25
C PRO A 77 -2.49 18.69 5.08
N GLN A 78 -1.58 19.64 5.26
CA GLN A 78 -1.12 20.51 4.17
C GLN A 78 -0.33 19.72 3.12
N ALA A 79 0.59 18.84 3.55
CA ALA A 79 1.35 17.99 2.65
C ALA A 79 0.42 17.00 1.92
N HIS A 80 -0.54 16.39 2.63
CA HIS A 80 -1.58 15.56 2.05
C HIS A 80 -2.31 16.27 0.91
N GLY A 81 -2.78 17.50 1.14
CA GLY A 81 -3.51 18.29 0.15
C GLY A 81 -2.66 18.59 -1.09
N VAL A 82 -1.41 19.01 -0.91
CA VAL A 82 -0.48 19.29 -2.02
C VAL A 82 -0.18 18.01 -2.81
N ILE A 83 0.16 16.91 -2.14
CA ILE A 83 0.57 15.65 -2.76
C ILE A 83 -0.59 15.02 -3.53
N LEU A 84 -1.77 14.84 -2.91
CA LEU A 84 -2.90 14.20 -3.60
C LEU A 84 -3.51 15.06 -4.69
N THR A 85 -3.39 16.39 -4.61
CA THR A 85 -3.78 17.25 -5.73
C THR A 85 -2.83 17.06 -6.90
N ALA A 86 -1.52 17.04 -6.65
CA ALA A 86 -0.51 16.84 -7.70
C ALA A 86 -0.57 15.43 -8.32
N LEU A 87 -0.90 14.42 -7.51
CA LEU A 87 -0.95 13.02 -7.90
C LEU A 87 -2.38 12.48 -8.08
N TYR A 88 -3.37 13.35 -8.26
CA TYR A 88 -4.78 12.95 -8.30
C TYR A 88 -5.04 11.83 -9.31
N LEU A 89 -4.65 12.03 -10.57
CA LEU A 89 -4.86 11.03 -11.63
C LEU A 89 -4.05 9.74 -11.40
N PRO A 90 -2.73 9.80 -11.13
CA PRO A 90 -1.96 8.60 -10.80
C PRO A 90 -2.54 7.79 -9.63
N VAL A 91 -2.91 8.44 -8.53
CA VAL A 91 -3.47 7.77 -7.35
C VAL A 91 -4.85 7.19 -7.67
N ALA A 92 -5.70 7.90 -8.42
CA ALA A 92 -7.00 7.38 -8.82
C ALA A 92 -6.87 6.10 -9.68
N VAL A 93 -5.95 6.10 -10.65
CA VAL A 93 -5.70 4.91 -11.49
C VAL A 93 -5.14 3.75 -10.66
N MET A 94 -4.21 4.04 -9.74
CA MET A 94 -3.67 3.04 -8.81
C MET A 94 -4.78 2.40 -7.97
N LEU A 95 -5.66 3.20 -7.36
CA LEU A 95 -6.77 2.70 -6.55
C LEU A 95 -7.76 1.84 -7.35
N ILE A 96 -8.07 2.25 -8.59
CA ILE A 96 -8.90 1.42 -9.49
C ILE A 96 -8.21 0.08 -9.75
N GLY A 97 -6.91 0.08 -10.00
CA GLY A 97 -6.13 -1.15 -10.20
C GLY A 97 -6.17 -2.09 -9.00
N LEU A 98 -6.01 -1.55 -7.78
CA LEU A 98 -6.09 -2.33 -6.54
C LEU A 98 -7.49 -2.91 -6.32
N VAL A 99 -8.55 -2.14 -6.57
CA VAL A 99 -9.93 -2.65 -6.50
C VAL A 99 -10.16 -3.79 -7.49
N LEU A 100 -9.71 -3.63 -8.75
CA LEU A 100 -9.84 -4.68 -9.76
C LEU A 100 -9.05 -5.94 -9.39
N ARG A 101 -7.88 -5.78 -8.76
CA ARG A 101 -7.08 -6.90 -8.25
C ARG A 101 -7.85 -7.69 -7.19
N GLY A 102 -8.43 -7.02 -6.19
CA GLY A 102 -9.21 -7.68 -5.15
C GLY A 102 -10.42 -8.44 -5.72
N VAL A 103 -11.14 -7.81 -6.66
CA VAL A 103 -12.28 -8.43 -7.35
C VAL A 103 -11.84 -9.67 -8.16
N ALA A 104 -10.69 -9.61 -8.83
CA ALA A 104 -10.18 -10.74 -9.62
C ALA A 104 -9.81 -11.95 -8.74
N PHE A 105 -9.23 -11.73 -7.55
CA PHE A 105 -8.94 -12.83 -6.63
C PHE A 105 -10.20 -13.45 -6.04
N ASP A 106 -11.18 -12.63 -5.65
CA ASP A 106 -12.46 -13.13 -5.13
C ASP A 106 -13.24 -13.97 -6.16
N PHE A 107 -13.15 -13.63 -7.45
CA PHE A 107 -13.74 -14.42 -8.53
C PHE A 107 -12.94 -15.66 -8.91
N ARG A 108 -11.65 -15.74 -8.58
CA ARG A 108 -10.79 -16.91 -8.87
C ARG A 108 -10.91 -17.99 -7.78
N VAL A 109 -11.20 -17.59 -6.55
CA VAL A 109 -11.39 -18.50 -5.40
C VAL A 109 -12.78 -19.17 -5.40
N LYS A 110 -13.76 -18.56 -6.08
CA LYS A 110 -15.12 -19.10 -6.31
C LYS A 110 -15.23 -19.82 -7.64
#